data_AF-A0A286FPK2-F1
#
_entry.id   AF-A0A286FPK2-F1
#
_cell.length_a   1.000
_cell.length_b   1.000
_cell.length_c   1.000
_cell.angle_alpha   90.00
_cell.angle_beta   90.00
_cell.angle_gamma   90.00
#
_symmetry.space_group_name_H-M   'P 1'
#
loop_
_entity.id
_entity.type
_entity.pdbx_description
1 polymer ?
#
loop_
_entity_poly.entity_id
_entity_poly.type
_entity_poly.pdbx_seq_one_letter_code
_entity_poly.pdbx_strand_id
1 'polypeptide(L)'
;MSGLEEAVTGTSTSAAALRRIHADRAQSAYDRAVATCRHAGITQEAAQLVPTSPVGRAGAALRLSAGSLDALAASAPDPAADARCARNAAAAAALAAQVAASHDTPGAASALRAALAASQAAAAAAGGTAPGRNAALNTAADEAERRAVTAAGAAGWIGIA
;
A
#
# COMPACT_ATOMS: atom_id res chain seq x y z
N MET A 1 42.97 25.97 17.34
CA MET A 1 41.53 25.84 17.64
C MET A 1 40.92 25.03 16.50
N SER A 2 40.97 23.71 16.66
CA SER A 2 40.58 22.68 15.70
C SER A 2 39.24 22.09 16.15
N GLY A 3 38.38 21.72 15.22
CA GLY A 3 37.23 20.84 15.47
C GLY A 3 35.87 21.51 15.46
N LEU A 4 35.41 21.95 14.29
CA LEU A 4 34.00 22.28 14.04
C LEU A 4 33.61 21.72 12.67
N GLU A 5 33.74 20.41 12.47
CA GLU A 5 33.23 19.77 11.25
C GLU A 5 33.19 18.24 11.37
N GLU A 6 32.49 17.72 12.38
CA GLU A 6 32.05 16.32 12.30
C GLU A 6 30.73 16.07 13.04
N ALA A 7 29.87 15.33 12.34
CA ALA A 7 28.64 14.66 12.79
C ALA A 7 27.29 15.38 12.66
N VAL A 8 26.88 15.71 11.43
CA VAL A 8 25.49 15.46 10.97
C VAL A 8 25.50 14.95 9.53
N THR A 9 26.12 13.79 9.28
CA THR A 9 25.89 13.01 8.06
C THR A 9 24.80 11.99 8.33
N GLY A 10 23.56 12.48 8.42
CA GLY A 10 22.40 11.63 8.17
C GLY A 10 22.40 11.33 6.68
N THR A 11 22.75 10.10 6.29
CA THR A 11 22.78 9.64 4.90
C THR A 11 21.45 9.99 4.22
N SER A 12 21.43 11.03 3.38
CA SER A 12 20.24 11.38 2.62
C SER A 12 19.95 10.24 1.64
N THR A 13 18.92 9.44 1.92
CA THR A 13 18.51 8.35 1.04
C THR A 13 18.24 8.90 -0.35
N SER A 14 18.89 8.33 -1.37
CA SER A 14 18.73 8.80 -2.76
C SER A 14 17.28 8.63 -3.23
N ALA A 15 16.85 9.45 -4.19
CA ALA A 15 15.52 9.33 -4.79
C ALA A 15 15.27 7.93 -5.37
N ALA A 16 16.29 7.29 -5.93
CA ALA A 16 16.22 5.92 -6.43
C ALA A 16 16.02 4.88 -5.31
N ALA A 17 16.64 5.07 -4.15
CA ALA A 17 16.44 4.18 -3.01
C ALA A 17 15.05 4.36 -2.38
N LEU A 18 14.56 5.60 -2.28
CA LEU A 18 13.18 5.89 -1.87
C LEU A 18 12.16 5.30 -2.86
N ARG A 19 12.41 5.42 -4.17
CA ARG A 19 11.59 4.80 -5.21
C ARG A 19 11.43 3.31 -5.00
N ARG A 20 12.53 2.58 -4.72
CA ARG A 20 12.47 1.13 -4.47
C ARG A 20 11.57 0.80 -3.28
N ILE A 21 11.77 1.47 -2.15
CA ILE A 21 10.96 1.26 -0.94
C ILE A 21 9.47 1.46 -1.23
N HIS A 22 9.10 2.55 -1.91
CA HIS A 22 7.70 2.84 -2.22
C HIS A 22 7.13 1.90 -3.29
N ALA A 23 7.92 1.52 -4.30
CA ALA A 23 7.51 0.56 -5.33
C ALA A 23 7.26 -0.83 -4.73
N ASP A 24 8.16 -1.32 -3.87
CA ASP A 24 8.01 -2.62 -3.21
C ASP A 24 6.74 -2.65 -2.33
N ARG A 25 6.50 -1.57 -1.58
CA ARG A 25 5.28 -1.43 -0.78
C ARG A 25 4.03 -1.36 -1.64
N ALA A 26 4.07 -0.60 -2.74
CA ALA A 26 2.95 -0.46 -3.66
C ALA A 26 2.61 -1.81 -4.31
N GLN A 27 3.62 -2.57 -4.74
CA GLN A 27 3.47 -3.89 -5.33
C GLN A 27 2.89 -4.88 -4.32
N SER A 28 3.44 -4.95 -3.11
CA SER A 28 2.94 -5.80 -2.02
C SER A 28 1.47 -5.52 -1.70
N ALA A 29 1.11 -4.25 -1.54
CA ALA A 29 -0.27 -3.84 -1.27
C ALA A 29 -1.21 -4.19 -2.45
N TYR A 30 -0.75 -4.01 -3.70
CA TYR A 30 -1.49 -4.38 -4.89
C TYR A 30 -1.72 -5.90 -4.98
N ASP A 31 -0.68 -6.70 -4.78
CA ASP A 31 -0.79 -8.17 -4.82
C ASP A 31 -1.74 -8.69 -3.74
N ARG A 32 -1.67 -8.11 -2.54
CA ARG A 32 -2.62 -8.38 -1.46
C ARG A 32 -4.04 -7.98 -1.84
N ALA A 33 -4.23 -6.84 -2.51
CA ALA A 33 -5.53 -6.41 -3.01
C ALA A 33 -6.08 -7.38 -4.07
N VAL A 34 -5.25 -7.81 -5.03
CA VAL A 34 -5.61 -8.80 -6.06
C VAL A 34 -6.08 -10.09 -5.41
N ALA A 35 -5.29 -10.65 -4.49
CA ALA A 35 -5.60 -11.91 -3.83
C ALA A 35 -6.87 -11.81 -2.97
N THR A 36 -7.03 -10.72 -2.20
CA THR A 36 -8.22 -10.47 -1.39
C THR A 36 -9.48 -10.30 -2.25
N CYS A 37 -9.39 -9.58 -3.37
CA CYS A 37 -10.47 -9.47 -4.35
C CYS A 37 -10.84 -10.83 -4.93
N ARG A 38 -9.84 -11.66 -5.28
CA ARG A 38 -10.05 -13.00 -5.81
C ARG A 38 -10.76 -13.90 -4.79
N HIS A 39 -10.37 -13.83 -3.52
CA HIS A 39 -11.07 -14.51 -2.41
C HIS A 39 -12.53 -14.05 -2.27
N ALA A 40 -12.78 -12.74 -2.41
CA ALA A 40 -14.12 -12.17 -2.34
C ALA A 40 -14.95 -12.35 -3.64
N GLY A 41 -14.43 -13.06 -4.65
CA GLY A 41 -15.12 -13.25 -5.94
C GLY A 41 -15.21 -11.99 -6.81
N ILE A 42 -14.39 -10.96 -6.53
CA ILE A 42 -14.31 -9.75 -7.34
C ILE A 42 -13.36 -10.01 -8.51
N THR A 43 -13.89 -10.05 -9.73
CA THR A 43 -13.08 -10.14 -10.95
C THR A 43 -12.75 -8.76 -11.51
N GLN A 44 -11.81 -8.67 -12.46
CA GLN A 44 -11.46 -7.38 -13.10
C GLN A 44 -12.66 -6.77 -13.85
N GLU A 45 -13.58 -7.60 -14.34
CA GLU A 45 -14.80 -7.20 -15.03
C GLU A 45 -15.83 -6.55 -14.08
N ALA A 46 -15.68 -6.72 -12.76
CA ALA A 46 -16.51 -6.03 -11.77
C ALA A 46 -16.17 -4.53 -11.66
N ALA A 47 -15.08 -4.06 -12.29
CA ALA A 47 -14.69 -2.66 -12.29
C ALA A 47 -15.70 -1.81 -13.11
N GLN A 48 -16.59 -1.12 -12.40
CA GLN A 48 -17.55 -0.20 -12.99
C GLN A 48 -16.89 1.16 -13.29
N LEU A 49 -17.32 1.82 -14.36
CA LEU A 49 -16.88 3.19 -14.69
C LEU A 49 -17.29 4.19 -13.59
N VAL A 50 -18.51 4.05 -13.07
CA VAL A 50 -19.02 4.77 -11.91
C VAL A 50 -19.44 3.74 -10.86
N PRO A 51 -18.58 3.40 -9.90
CA PRO A 51 -18.85 2.34 -8.96
C PRO A 51 -19.87 2.76 -7.90
N THR A 52 -21.04 2.12 -7.89
CA THR A 52 -22.11 2.39 -6.91
C THR A 52 -22.18 1.36 -5.78
N SER A 53 -21.45 0.24 -5.91
CA SER A 53 -21.39 -0.83 -4.90
C SER A 53 -19.98 -0.96 -4.29
N PRO A 54 -19.85 -1.55 -3.08
CA PRO A 54 -18.54 -1.87 -2.49
C PRO A 54 -17.65 -2.72 -3.40
N VAL A 55 -18.23 -3.73 -4.07
CA VAL A 55 -17.56 -4.60 -5.06
C VAL A 55 -17.04 -3.76 -6.24
N GLY A 56 -17.88 -2.92 -6.83
CA GLY A 56 -17.50 -2.07 -7.96
C GLY A 56 -16.40 -1.08 -7.58
N ARG A 57 -16.44 -0.52 -6.36
CA ARG A 57 -15.40 0.39 -5.85
C ARG A 57 -14.08 -0.34 -5.67
N ALA A 58 -14.08 -1.54 -5.10
CA ALA A 58 -12.88 -2.35 -4.93
C ALA A 58 -12.26 -2.72 -6.29
N GLY A 59 -13.08 -3.18 -7.26
CA GLY A 59 -12.61 -3.49 -8.62
C GLY A 59 -12.04 -2.25 -9.35
N ALA A 60 -12.72 -1.11 -9.28
CA ALA A 60 -12.24 0.14 -9.87
C ALA A 60 -10.92 0.62 -9.24
N ALA A 61 -10.79 0.54 -7.91
CA ALA A 61 -9.57 0.91 -7.19
C ALA A 61 -8.39 -0.01 -7.56
N LEU A 62 -8.65 -1.31 -7.76
CA LEU A 62 -7.63 -2.26 -8.20
C LEU A 62 -7.09 -1.91 -9.61
N ARG A 63 -8.00 -1.63 -10.55
CA ARG A 63 -7.63 -1.21 -11.93
C ARG A 63 -6.80 0.08 -11.94
N LEU A 64 -7.20 1.08 -11.15
CA LEU A 64 -6.44 2.33 -11.02
C LEU A 64 -5.06 2.11 -10.38
N SER A 65 -4.96 1.20 -9.41
CA SER A 65 -3.69 0.87 -8.76
C SER A 65 -2.73 0.16 -9.73
N ALA A 66 -3.22 -0.76 -10.55
CA ALA A 66 -2.43 -1.41 -11.60
C ALA A 66 -1.82 -0.37 -12.56
N GLY A 67 -2.65 0.53 -13.12
CA GLY A 67 -2.15 1.58 -14.01
C GLY A 67 -1.21 2.58 -13.33
N SER A 68 -1.36 2.80 -12.01
CA SER A 68 -0.43 3.64 -11.24
C SER A 68 0.94 2.99 -11.10
N LEU A 69 1.01 1.66 -10.93
CA LEU A 69 2.26 0.90 -10.89
C LEU A 69 2.98 0.91 -12.25
N ASP A 70 2.24 0.75 -13.34
CA ASP A 70 2.80 0.85 -14.70
C ASP A 70 3.39 2.25 -14.96
N ALA A 71 2.65 3.29 -14.58
CA ALA A 71 3.12 4.68 -14.69
C ALA A 71 4.33 4.95 -13.79
N LEU A 72 4.37 4.34 -12.59
CA LEU A 72 5.52 4.42 -11.70
C LEU A 72 6.76 3.84 -12.40
N ALA A 73 6.67 2.63 -12.96
CA ALA A 73 7.78 1.96 -13.64
C ALA A 73 8.34 2.76 -14.84
N ALA A 74 7.49 3.53 -15.53
CA ALA A 74 7.87 4.34 -16.69
C ALA A 74 8.38 5.76 -16.34
N SER A 75 8.27 6.20 -15.08
CA SER A 75 8.57 7.58 -14.67
C SER A 75 9.90 7.72 -13.94
N ALA A 76 10.48 8.94 -13.99
CA ALA A 76 11.64 9.28 -13.18
C ALA A 76 11.31 9.23 -11.68
N PRO A 77 12.27 8.86 -10.79
CA PRO A 77 12.05 8.83 -9.35
C PRO A 77 11.56 10.16 -8.76
N ASP A 78 10.39 10.14 -8.13
CA ASP A 78 9.83 11.26 -7.35
C ASP A 78 9.25 10.68 -6.05
N PRO A 79 9.96 10.81 -4.91
CA PRO A 79 9.52 10.24 -3.64
C PRO A 79 8.08 10.58 -3.25
N ALA A 80 7.60 11.78 -3.60
CA ALA A 80 6.24 12.19 -3.25
C ALA A 80 5.20 11.48 -4.13
N ALA A 81 5.46 11.36 -5.43
CA ALA A 81 4.60 10.60 -6.35
C ALA A 81 4.61 9.11 -6.02
N ASP A 82 5.78 8.56 -5.72
CA ASP A 82 5.97 7.15 -5.40
C ASP A 82 5.23 6.77 -4.12
N ALA A 83 5.34 7.59 -3.08
CA ALA A 83 4.60 7.38 -1.83
C ALA A 83 3.08 7.48 -2.05
N ARG A 84 2.60 8.39 -2.92
CA ARG A 84 1.18 8.46 -3.29
C ARG A 84 0.72 7.21 -4.03
N CYS A 85 1.56 6.65 -4.91
CA CYS A 85 1.28 5.37 -5.57
C CYS A 85 1.11 4.24 -4.54
N ALA A 86 2.04 4.12 -3.59
CA ALA A 86 1.96 3.14 -2.50
C ALA A 86 0.70 3.33 -1.63
N ARG A 87 0.36 4.58 -1.29
CA ARG A 87 -0.87 4.90 -0.55
C ARG A 87 -2.12 4.46 -1.32
N ASN A 88 -2.20 4.73 -2.62
CA ASN A 88 -3.37 4.39 -3.43
C ASN A 88 -3.54 2.86 -3.53
N ALA A 89 -2.45 2.11 -3.70
CA ALA A 89 -2.47 0.65 -3.66
C ALA A 89 -2.94 0.11 -2.29
N ALA A 90 -2.44 0.67 -1.19
CA ALA A 90 -2.88 0.30 0.16
C ALA A 90 -4.36 0.61 0.42
N ALA A 91 -4.86 1.72 -0.11
CA ALA A 91 -6.29 2.08 -0.05
C ALA A 91 -7.15 1.10 -0.86
N ALA A 92 -6.70 0.67 -2.04
CA ALA A 92 -7.38 -0.36 -2.83
C ALA A 92 -7.42 -1.70 -2.06
N ALA A 93 -6.32 -2.08 -1.41
CA ALA A 93 -6.28 -3.26 -0.55
C ALA A 93 -7.24 -3.18 0.64
N ALA A 94 -7.41 -2.00 1.24
CA ALA A 94 -8.37 -1.78 2.32
C ALA A 94 -9.84 -1.85 1.83
N LEU A 95 -10.13 -1.42 0.60
CA LEU A 95 -11.45 -1.60 -0.01
C LEU A 95 -11.74 -3.08 -0.29
N ALA A 96 -10.77 -3.82 -0.84
CA ALA A 96 -10.88 -5.27 -1.02
C ALA A 96 -11.13 -5.99 0.31
N ALA A 97 -10.39 -5.63 1.36
CA ALA A 97 -10.56 -6.19 2.70
C ALA A 97 -11.94 -5.90 3.31
N GLN A 98 -12.54 -4.74 3.04
CA GLN A 98 -13.91 -4.45 3.48
C GLN A 98 -14.93 -5.38 2.84
N VAL A 99 -14.78 -5.67 1.54
CA VAL A 99 -15.66 -6.62 0.84
C VAL A 99 -15.42 -8.03 1.37
N ALA A 100 -14.17 -8.50 1.45
CA ALA A 100 -13.85 -9.83 1.96
C ALA A 100 -14.35 -10.04 3.41
N ALA A 101 -14.21 -9.03 4.28
CA ALA A 101 -14.67 -9.13 5.66
C ALA A 101 -16.19 -9.21 5.81
N SER A 102 -16.96 -8.79 4.79
CA SER A 102 -18.42 -8.96 4.78
C SER A 102 -18.87 -10.43 4.70
N HIS A 103 -17.95 -11.35 4.37
CA HIS A 103 -18.21 -12.79 4.35
C HIS A 103 -17.97 -13.47 5.72
N ASP A 104 -17.63 -12.69 6.76
CA ASP A 104 -17.47 -13.08 8.17
C ASP A 104 -16.64 -14.36 8.43
N THR A 105 -15.46 -14.44 7.82
CA THR A 105 -14.53 -15.55 8.06
C THR A 105 -13.73 -15.37 9.36
N PRO A 106 -13.28 -16.46 10.01
CA PRO A 106 -12.35 -16.35 11.14
C PRO A 106 -11.14 -15.46 10.78
N GLY A 107 -10.85 -14.46 11.62
CA GLY A 107 -9.75 -13.52 11.40
C GLY A 107 -10.07 -12.34 10.49
N ALA A 108 -11.23 -12.29 9.83
CA ALA A 108 -11.62 -11.21 8.92
C ALA A 108 -11.54 -9.81 9.54
N ALA A 109 -12.08 -9.63 10.75
CA ALA A 109 -12.04 -8.34 11.45
C ALA A 109 -10.60 -7.87 11.77
N SER A 110 -9.71 -8.81 12.10
CA SER A 110 -8.29 -8.51 12.35
C SER A 110 -7.57 -8.13 11.05
N ALA A 111 -7.82 -8.87 9.98
CA ALA A 111 -7.25 -8.60 8.65
C ALA A 111 -7.73 -7.25 8.10
N LEU A 112 -9.01 -6.92 8.25
CA LEU A 112 -9.55 -5.60 7.88
C LEU A 112 -8.87 -4.47 8.68
N ARG A 113 -8.76 -4.60 10.00
CA ARG A 113 -8.07 -3.59 10.84
C ARG A 113 -6.62 -3.39 10.42
N ALA A 114 -5.90 -4.48 10.11
CA ALA A 114 -4.53 -4.40 9.64
C ALA A 114 -4.42 -3.71 8.27
N ALA A 115 -5.33 -4.00 7.34
CA ALA A 115 -5.38 -3.34 6.03
C ALA A 115 -5.66 -1.83 6.14
N LEU A 116 -6.58 -1.43 7.01
CA LEU A 116 -6.86 -0.02 7.30
C LEU A 116 -5.65 0.68 7.91
N ALA A 117 -4.97 0.03 8.86
CA ALA A 117 -3.75 0.57 9.47
C ALA A 117 -2.62 0.74 8.43
N ALA A 118 -2.43 -0.21 7.51
CA ALA A 118 -1.48 -0.07 6.40
C ALA A 118 -1.84 1.11 5.49
N SER A 119 -3.12 1.28 5.14
CA SER A 119 -3.59 2.42 4.35
C SER A 119 -3.33 3.76 5.05
N GLN A 120 -3.54 3.84 6.36
CA GLN A 120 -3.31 5.05 7.15
C GLN A 120 -1.81 5.38 7.27
N ALA A 121 -0.98 4.39 7.53
CA ALA A 121 0.47 4.56 7.60
C ALA A 121 1.07 5.00 6.25
N ALA A 122 0.61 4.40 5.15
CA ALA A 122 1.00 4.83 3.81
C ALA A 122 0.54 6.26 3.48
N ALA A 123 -0.65 6.67 3.97
CA ALA A 123 -1.12 8.05 3.82
C ALA A 123 -0.25 9.04 4.60
N ALA A 124 0.18 8.68 5.81
CA ALA A 124 1.11 9.48 6.59
C ALA A 124 2.46 9.63 5.88
N ALA A 125 3.02 8.54 5.35
CA ALA A 125 4.27 8.55 4.59
C ALA A 125 4.18 9.40 3.30
N ALA A 126 3.01 9.42 2.65
CA ALA A 126 2.77 10.20 1.43
C ALA A 126 2.38 11.68 1.69
N GLY A 127 2.18 12.06 2.95
CA GLY A 127 1.72 13.39 3.35
C GLY A 127 2.77 14.20 4.11
N GLY A 128 2.31 15.27 4.74
CA GLY A 128 3.14 16.14 5.59
C GLY A 128 4.10 17.03 4.80
N THR A 129 5.15 17.51 5.50
CA THR A 129 6.13 18.48 4.98
C THR A 129 7.27 17.84 4.18
N ALA A 130 7.43 16.52 4.26
CA ALA A 130 8.47 15.75 3.57
C ALA A 130 7.90 14.46 2.95
N PRO A 131 6.93 14.58 2.02
CA PRO A 131 6.20 13.44 1.47
C PRO A 131 7.17 12.43 0.82
N GLY A 132 7.07 11.18 1.24
CA GLY A 132 7.88 10.06 0.79
C GLY A 132 9.34 10.06 1.24
N ARG A 133 9.79 11.08 1.98
CA ARG A 133 11.19 11.25 2.40
C ARG A 133 11.42 10.98 3.88
N ASN A 134 10.37 11.03 4.71
CA ASN A 134 10.51 10.77 6.13
C ASN A 134 10.76 9.28 6.39
N ALA A 135 11.99 8.95 6.83
CA ALA A 135 12.41 7.57 7.05
C ALA A 135 11.57 6.83 8.11
N ALA A 136 11.22 7.49 9.22
CA ALA A 136 10.42 6.87 10.27
C ALA A 136 8.99 6.53 9.80
N LEU A 137 8.36 7.44 9.03
CA LEU A 137 7.05 7.18 8.44
C LEU A 137 7.10 6.08 7.37
N ASN A 138 8.18 6.03 6.58
CA ASN A 138 8.39 4.96 5.61
C ASN A 138 8.52 3.60 6.30
N THR A 139 9.35 3.49 7.33
CA THR A 139 9.51 2.24 8.11
C THR A 139 8.19 1.82 8.76
N ALA A 140 7.44 2.75 9.35
CA ALA A 140 6.14 2.46 9.95
C ALA A 140 5.12 1.94 8.92
N ALA A 141 5.13 2.49 7.71
CA ALA A 141 4.29 2.03 6.61
C ALA A 141 4.70 0.62 6.11
N ASP A 142 6.00 0.33 6.04
CA ASP A 142 6.48 -1.03 5.67
C ASP A 142 6.10 -2.07 6.73
N GLU A 143 6.22 -1.74 8.01
CA GLU A 143 5.77 -2.62 9.09
C GLU A 143 4.26 -2.86 9.06
N ALA A 144 3.48 -1.80 8.81
CA ALA A 144 2.03 -1.91 8.72
C ALA A 144 1.62 -2.79 7.53
N GLU A 145 2.29 -2.67 6.39
CA GLU A 145 2.05 -3.55 5.23
C GLU A 145 2.39 -5.00 5.55
N ARG A 146 3.54 -5.29 6.18
CA ARG A 146 3.89 -6.66 6.60
C ARG A 146 2.82 -7.25 7.53
N ARG A 147 2.33 -6.47 8.51
CA ARG A 147 1.24 -6.92 9.41
C ARG A 147 -0.06 -7.18 8.64
N ALA A 148 -0.37 -6.37 7.64
CA ALA A 148 -1.56 -6.56 6.82
C ALA A 148 -1.49 -7.82 5.95
N VAL A 149 -0.32 -8.12 5.37
CA VAL A 149 -0.06 -9.39 4.66
C VAL A 149 -0.25 -10.58 5.59
N THR A 150 0.42 -10.59 6.75
CA THR A 150 0.28 -11.68 7.73
C THR A 150 -1.17 -11.89 8.18
N ALA A 151 -1.89 -10.81 8.47
CA ALA A 151 -3.28 -10.91 8.92
C ALA A 151 -4.22 -11.42 7.81
N ALA A 152 -4.00 -10.99 6.56
CA ALA A 152 -4.76 -11.50 5.41
C ALA A 152 -4.49 -12.99 5.16
N GLY A 153 -3.25 -13.46 5.36
CA GLY A 153 -2.90 -14.88 5.30
C GLY A 153 -3.59 -15.68 6.40
N ALA A 154 -3.57 -15.19 7.64
CA ALA A 154 -4.26 -15.81 8.76
C ALA A 154 -5.79 -15.88 8.58
N ALA A 155 -6.38 -14.94 7.84
CA ALA A 155 -7.79 -14.95 7.48
C ALA A 155 -8.13 -15.83 6.26
N GLY A 156 -7.12 -16.46 5.64
CA GLY A 156 -7.28 -17.30 4.45
C GLY A 156 -7.61 -16.54 3.16
N TRP A 157 -7.37 -15.22 3.12
CA TRP A 157 -7.66 -14.39 1.95
C TRP A 157 -6.56 -14.46 0.89
N ILE A 158 -5.33 -14.68 1.32
CA ILE A 158 -4.16 -14.81 0.45
C ILE A 158 -3.51 -16.18 0.71
N GLY A 159 -3.14 -16.87 -0.37
CA GLY A 159 -2.42 -18.13 -0.25
C GLY A 159 -1.06 -17.90 0.41
N ILE A 160 -0.73 -18.73 1.40
CA ILE A 160 0.65 -18.84 1.88
C ILE A 160 1.36 -19.65 0.79
N ALA A 161 2.25 -19.01 0.03
CA ALA A 161 3.14 -19.72 -0.88
C ALA A 161 4.13 -20.56 -0.07
#